data_AF-A0A961TDL5-F1
#
_entry.id   AF-A0A961TDL5-F1
#
_cell.length_a   1.000
_cell.length_b   1.000
_cell.length_c   1.000
_cell.angle_alpha   90.00
_cell.angle_beta   90.00
_cell.angle_gamma   90.00
#
_symmetry.space_group_name_H-M   'P 1'
#
loop_
_entity.id
_entity.type
_entity.pdbx_description
1 polymer ?
#
loop_
_entity_poly.entity_id
_entity_poly.type
_entity_poly.pdbx_seq_one_letter_code
_entity_poly.pdbx_strand_id
1 'polypeptide(L)'
;MNAHWLITANLVMGALLLLWILRYSRLSARARESEWRNTATVENLAEGFYRTSVDGKQLYANAALVKMNGYDSAEEMLASVNDIATEWYVDPKRREEFCQALAEHGSVADFISEIYRHKTRERIWISENARTVHDPHTGKILCYEGSIREITAEMERNKLEKQLEKLATNLSGGLYQLQKTPEGRFSLTYASPGVERLLGKLETNTNRGLQAYINRFYPDDAALYLKNLESSSQSLETIRNEFRYLQDDETWRWIELTATPEKLEDGSIVWHGSINDITARKSAEEQVHQLAFFDPLTELPNRRVFTQRLETMMGACRRRNEHGAVLFIDLDNFKTLNDTHGHETGDELLRQVARRLKQGVRSTDTVSRFGGDEFVLLLDSLGTEMSDAISNATGAANKIVREFATGFDLGTIEHATTPSIGVVVFDGESRKAADIIKSADIAMYEAKKGGR
;
A
#
# COMPACT_ATOMS: atom_id res chain seq x y z
N MET A 1 93.22 -54.07 -41.20
CA MET A 1 91.96 -54.50 -40.55
C MET A 1 91.73 -53.56 -39.37
N ASN A 2 90.67 -52.76 -39.44
CA ASN A 2 90.59 -51.40 -38.88
C ASN A 2 89.96 -51.35 -37.48
N ALA A 3 90.78 -51.29 -36.42
CA ALA A 3 90.30 -51.07 -35.05
C ALA A 3 89.79 -49.63 -34.80
N HIS A 4 90.20 -48.67 -35.64
CA HIS A 4 89.78 -47.26 -35.52
C HIS A 4 88.29 -47.04 -35.76
N TRP A 5 87.62 -47.85 -36.59
CA TRP A 5 86.20 -47.67 -36.91
C TRP A 5 85.27 -48.06 -35.75
N LEU A 6 85.68 -49.04 -34.93
CA LEU A 6 84.95 -49.46 -33.73
C LEU A 6 85.01 -48.41 -32.61
N ILE A 7 86.16 -47.75 -32.45
CA ILE A 7 86.33 -46.68 -31.46
C ILE A 7 85.52 -45.45 -31.85
N THR A 8 85.56 -45.04 -33.13
CA THR A 8 84.77 -43.91 -33.61
C THR A 8 83.26 -44.21 -33.58
N ALA A 9 82.83 -45.42 -33.93
CA ALA A 9 81.43 -45.83 -33.82
C ALA A 9 80.93 -45.83 -32.36
N ASN A 10 81.73 -46.31 -31.40
CA ASN A 10 81.37 -46.27 -29.98
C ASN A 10 81.33 -44.84 -29.40
N LEU A 11 82.23 -43.95 -29.83
CA LEU A 11 82.21 -42.55 -29.41
C LEU A 11 80.99 -41.80 -29.97
N VAL A 12 80.64 -42.05 -31.23
CA VAL A 12 79.43 -41.46 -31.85
C VAL A 12 78.16 -42.01 -31.19
N MET A 13 78.11 -43.31 -30.91
CA MET A 13 76.97 -43.94 -30.22
C MET A 13 76.82 -43.43 -28.78
N GLY A 14 77.94 -43.28 -28.05
CA GLY A 14 77.95 -42.69 -26.71
C GLY A 14 77.50 -41.23 -26.70
N ALA A 15 77.93 -40.43 -27.68
CA ALA A 15 77.49 -39.05 -27.84
C ALA A 15 76.00 -38.93 -28.18
N LEU A 16 75.47 -39.81 -29.04
CA LEU A 16 74.04 -39.89 -29.35
C LEU A 16 73.21 -40.33 -28.14
N LEU A 17 73.70 -41.27 -27.34
CA LEU A 17 73.04 -41.70 -26.11
C LEU A 17 73.00 -40.58 -25.06
N LEU A 18 74.10 -39.83 -24.89
CA LEU A 18 74.18 -38.65 -24.03
C LEU A 18 73.22 -37.54 -24.48
N LEU A 19 73.17 -37.27 -25.78
CA LEU A 19 72.21 -36.31 -26.36
C LEU A 19 70.75 -36.77 -26.16
N TRP A 20 70.49 -38.07 -26.29
CA TRP A 20 69.17 -38.64 -26.03
C TRP A 20 68.78 -38.54 -24.54
N ILE A 21 69.69 -38.87 -23.62
CA ILE A 21 69.49 -38.72 -22.16
C ILE A 21 69.26 -37.26 -21.79
N LEU A 22 70.05 -36.32 -22.34
CA LEU A 22 69.89 -34.88 -22.11
C LEU A 22 68.60 -34.33 -22.69
N ARG A 23 68.17 -34.82 -23.85
CA ARG A 23 66.89 -34.44 -24.46
C ARG A 23 65.72 -35.02 -23.68
N TYR A 24 65.80 -36.27 -23.27
CA TYR A 24 64.79 -36.94 -22.43
C TYR A 24 64.67 -36.27 -21.06
N SER A 25 65.79 -35.94 -20.42
CA SER A 25 65.79 -35.24 -19.13
C SER A 25 65.19 -33.84 -19.25
N ARG A 26 65.53 -33.06 -20.29
CA ARG A 26 64.93 -31.74 -20.57
C ARG A 26 63.43 -31.82 -20.86
N LEU A 27 62.98 -32.80 -21.64
CA LEU A 27 61.56 -33.02 -21.90
C LEU A 27 60.81 -33.41 -20.62
N SER A 28 61.38 -34.31 -19.82
CA SER A 28 60.80 -34.71 -18.53
C SER A 28 60.78 -33.56 -17.51
N ALA A 29 61.75 -32.64 -17.55
CA ALA A 29 61.80 -31.48 -16.68
C ALA A 29 60.74 -30.44 -17.08
N ARG A 30 60.58 -30.17 -18.39
CA ARG A 30 59.52 -29.28 -18.91
C ARG A 30 58.12 -29.83 -18.66
N ALA A 31 57.93 -31.15 -18.77
CA ALA A 31 56.67 -31.79 -18.42
C ALA A 31 56.35 -31.60 -16.93
N ARG A 32 57.32 -31.86 -16.05
CA ARG A 32 57.18 -31.63 -14.60
C ARG A 32 56.93 -30.18 -14.24
N GLU A 33 57.60 -29.23 -14.89
CA GLU A 33 57.41 -27.79 -14.66
C GLU A 33 56.02 -27.33 -15.12
N SER A 34 55.55 -27.83 -16.27
CA SER A 34 54.19 -27.55 -16.76
C SER A 34 53.12 -28.17 -15.87
N GLU A 35 53.31 -29.41 -15.40
CA GLU A 35 52.42 -30.07 -14.45
C GLU A 35 52.37 -29.34 -13.12
N TRP A 36 53.53 -28.94 -12.58
CA TRP A 36 53.61 -28.17 -11.35
C TRP A 36 52.89 -26.82 -11.50
N ARG A 37 53.12 -26.09 -12.59
CA ARG A 37 52.48 -24.80 -12.84
C ARG A 37 50.97 -24.92 -13.02
N ASN A 38 50.51 -25.93 -13.73
CA ASN A 38 49.08 -26.19 -13.93
C ASN A 38 48.41 -26.57 -12.60
N THR A 39 49.04 -27.46 -11.82
CA THR A 39 48.55 -27.88 -10.49
C THR A 39 48.51 -26.69 -9.53
N ALA A 40 49.59 -25.90 -9.47
CA ALA A 40 49.66 -24.71 -8.62
C ALA A 40 48.66 -23.62 -9.01
N THR A 41 48.30 -23.52 -10.29
CA THR A 41 47.28 -22.57 -10.74
C THR A 41 45.91 -23.00 -10.24
N VAL A 42 45.54 -24.28 -10.40
CA VAL A 42 44.23 -24.81 -9.97
C VAL A 42 44.08 -24.84 -8.44
N GLU A 43 45.16 -25.10 -7.70
CA GLU A 43 45.14 -25.09 -6.23
C GLU A 43 44.91 -23.70 -5.62
N ASN A 44 45.25 -22.62 -6.34
CA ASN A 44 45.09 -21.25 -5.85
C ASN A 44 43.82 -20.56 -6.37
N LEU A 45 42.95 -21.26 -7.12
CA LEU A 45 41.67 -20.70 -7.55
C LEU A 45 40.71 -20.59 -6.37
N ALA A 46 39.92 -19.51 -6.35
CA ALA A 46 38.87 -19.30 -5.34
C ALA A 46 37.66 -20.23 -5.55
N GLU A 47 37.52 -20.82 -6.75
CA GLU A 47 36.49 -21.80 -7.07
C GLU A 47 36.95 -23.21 -6.72
N GLY A 48 36.00 -24.04 -6.27
CA GLY A 48 36.24 -25.44 -5.97
C GLY A 48 36.38 -26.25 -7.26
N PHE A 49 37.58 -26.69 -7.60
CA PHE A 49 37.82 -27.56 -8.75
C PHE A 49 37.87 -29.01 -8.34
N TYR A 50 37.33 -29.86 -9.22
CA TYR A 50 37.11 -31.25 -8.89
C TYR A 50 37.21 -32.16 -10.11
N ARG A 51 37.54 -33.42 -9.87
CA ARG A 51 37.45 -34.49 -10.86
C ARG A 51 36.76 -35.70 -10.24
N THR A 52 35.84 -36.31 -10.97
CA THR A 52 35.12 -37.53 -10.55
C THR A 52 35.27 -38.64 -11.59
N SER A 53 35.18 -39.89 -11.16
CA SER A 53 34.99 -41.01 -12.07
C SER A 53 33.61 -40.96 -12.72
N VAL A 54 33.43 -41.72 -13.80
CA VAL A 54 32.11 -41.88 -14.44
C VAL A 54 31.08 -42.47 -13.46
N ASP A 55 31.54 -43.31 -12.53
CA ASP A 55 30.70 -43.92 -11.48
C ASP A 55 30.44 -42.99 -10.27
N GLY A 56 30.85 -41.72 -10.34
CA GLY A 56 30.55 -40.72 -9.31
C GLY A 56 31.50 -40.68 -8.11
N LYS A 57 32.66 -41.35 -8.18
CA LYS A 57 33.68 -41.27 -7.11
C LYS A 57 34.54 -40.03 -7.28
N GLN A 58 34.76 -39.28 -6.20
CA GLN A 58 35.68 -38.14 -6.21
C GLN A 58 37.13 -38.62 -6.38
N LEU A 59 37.82 -38.10 -7.40
CA LEU A 59 39.22 -38.41 -7.73
C LEU A 59 40.17 -37.28 -7.35
N TYR A 60 39.69 -36.04 -7.39
CA TYR A 60 40.47 -34.85 -7.08
C TYR A 60 39.57 -33.74 -6.55
N ALA A 61 40.08 -32.95 -5.60
CA ALA A 61 39.48 -31.73 -5.09
C ALA A 61 40.61 -30.75 -4.76
N ASN A 62 40.53 -29.51 -5.25
CA ASN A 62 41.50 -28.47 -4.90
C ASN A 62 41.23 -27.91 -3.48
N ALA A 63 42.17 -27.12 -2.97
CA ALA A 63 42.08 -26.51 -1.64
C ALA A 63 40.76 -25.74 -1.39
N ALA A 64 40.23 -25.03 -2.39
CA ALA A 64 38.98 -24.29 -2.26
C ALA A 64 37.76 -25.21 -2.03
N LEU A 65 37.67 -26.33 -2.75
CA LEU A 65 36.58 -27.29 -2.57
C LEU A 65 36.66 -28.03 -1.23
N VAL A 66 37.88 -28.34 -0.78
CA VAL A 66 38.17 -28.95 0.53
C VAL A 66 37.68 -28.04 1.66
N LYS A 67 38.09 -26.77 1.62
CA LYS A 67 37.65 -25.76 2.60
C LYS A 67 36.15 -25.52 2.55
N MET A 68 35.55 -25.44 1.36
CA MET A 68 34.10 -25.30 1.18
C MET A 68 33.33 -26.43 1.86
N ASN A 69 33.84 -27.66 1.84
CA ASN A 69 33.18 -28.80 2.49
C ASN A 69 33.52 -28.98 3.97
N GLY A 70 34.33 -28.09 4.54
CA GLY A 70 34.72 -28.09 5.96
C GLY A 70 35.87 -29.02 6.32
N TYR A 71 36.64 -29.50 5.34
CA TYR A 71 37.77 -30.38 5.56
C TYR A 71 39.10 -29.61 5.70
N ASP A 72 40.05 -30.19 6.45
CA ASP A 72 41.38 -29.61 6.60
C ASP A 72 42.36 -30.11 5.53
N SER A 73 42.06 -31.25 4.88
CA SER A 73 42.87 -31.83 3.81
C SER A 73 42.04 -32.53 2.74
N ALA A 74 42.57 -32.57 1.50
CA ALA A 74 41.94 -33.29 0.40
C ALA A 74 41.88 -34.80 0.65
N GLU A 75 42.88 -35.37 1.32
CA GLU A 75 42.94 -36.81 1.63
C GLU A 75 41.79 -37.23 2.57
N GLU A 76 41.53 -36.46 3.62
CA GLU A 76 40.42 -36.69 4.55
C GLU A 76 39.07 -36.61 3.82
N MET A 77 38.91 -35.61 2.95
CA MET A 77 37.70 -35.42 2.17
C MET A 77 37.45 -36.59 1.19
N LEU A 78 38.45 -36.94 0.39
CA LEU A 78 38.36 -38.01 -0.62
C LEU A 78 38.13 -39.39 0.01
N ALA A 79 38.62 -39.61 1.23
CA ALA A 79 38.37 -40.85 1.98
C ALA A 79 36.97 -40.89 2.62
N SER A 80 36.37 -39.73 2.89
CA SER A 80 35.07 -39.63 3.58
C SER A 80 33.88 -39.65 2.63
N VAL A 81 34.07 -39.20 1.38
CA VAL A 81 32.99 -39.10 0.37
C VAL A 81 32.88 -40.43 -0.37
N ASN A 82 31.79 -41.15 -0.18
CA ASN A 82 31.56 -42.45 -0.82
C ASN A 82 30.61 -42.35 -2.01
N ASP A 83 29.59 -41.50 -1.88
CA ASP A 83 28.57 -41.31 -2.91
C ASP A 83 28.13 -39.85 -2.97
N ILE A 84 28.66 -39.12 -3.96
CA ILE A 84 28.34 -37.71 -4.18
C ILE A 84 26.84 -37.52 -4.44
N ALA A 85 26.17 -38.48 -5.09
CA ALA A 85 24.77 -38.34 -5.47
C ALA A 85 23.83 -38.28 -4.26
N THR A 86 24.10 -39.13 -3.25
CA THR A 86 23.24 -39.22 -2.05
C THR A 86 23.76 -38.38 -0.89
N GLU A 87 25.08 -38.18 -0.79
CA GLU A 87 25.67 -37.48 0.34
C GLU A 87 25.64 -35.96 0.14
N TRP A 88 25.70 -35.44 -1.08
CA TRP A 88 25.86 -33.99 -1.31
C TRP A 88 24.59 -33.29 -1.76
N TYR A 89 23.83 -33.82 -2.72
CA TYR A 89 22.64 -33.12 -3.23
C TYR A 89 21.49 -33.21 -2.22
N VAL A 90 20.86 -32.06 -1.94
CA VAL A 90 19.66 -32.02 -1.08
C VAL A 90 18.46 -32.68 -1.77
N ASP A 91 18.33 -32.42 -3.07
CA ASP A 91 17.35 -33.09 -3.94
C ASP A 91 18.09 -34.06 -4.89
N PRO A 92 17.95 -35.38 -4.71
CA PRO A 92 18.61 -36.38 -5.56
C PRO A 92 18.29 -36.23 -7.06
N LYS A 93 17.11 -35.70 -7.42
CA LYS A 93 16.74 -35.48 -8.83
C LYS A 93 17.64 -34.48 -9.53
N ARG A 94 18.15 -33.48 -8.81
CA ARG A 94 19.08 -32.49 -9.37
C ARG A 94 20.37 -33.16 -9.85
N ARG A 95 20.82 -34.21 -9.17
CA ARG A 95 22.00 -34.96 -9.64
C ARG A 95 21.69 -35.75 -10.92
N GLU A 96 20.52 -36.37 -10.99
CA GLU A 96 20.08 -37.09 -12.19
C GLU A 96 20.03 -36.16 -13.41
N GLU A 97 19.41 -34.98 -13.25
CA GLU A 97 19.36 -33.93 -14.29
C GLU A 97 20.76 -33.48 -14.72
N PHE A 98 21.66 -33.27 -13.77
CA PHE A 98 23.04 -32.88 -14.05
C PHE A 98 23.82 -33.96 -14.83
N CYS A 99 23.72 -35.22 -14.40
CA CYS A 99 24.35 -36.35 -15.09
C CYS A 99 23.79 -36.57 -16.49
N GLN A 100 22.47 -36.43 -16.66
CA GLN A 100 21.82 -36.53 -17.97
C GLN A 100 22.31 -35.42 -18.90
N ALA A 101 22.33 -34.16 -18.44
CA ALA A 101 22.81 -33.05 -19.24
C ALA A 101 24.29 -33.20 -19.65
N LEU A 102 25.15 -33.72 -18.76
CA LEU A 102 26.54 -34.05 -19.10
C LEU A 102 26.64 -35.16 -20.14
N ALA A 103 25.80 -36.20 -20.05
CA ALA A 103 25.81 -37.30 -21.01
C ALA A 103 25.30 -36.88 -22.40
N GLU A 104 24.29 -36.01 -22.46
CA GLU A 104 23.68 -35.54 -23.71
C GLU A 104 24.51 -34.45 -24.41
N HIS A 105 25.10 -33.52 -23.65
CA HIS A 105 25.73 -32.33 -24.20
C HIS A 105 27.26 -32.28 -24.04
N GLY A 106 27.86 -33.19 -23.27
CA GLY A 106 29.32 -33.22 -23.03
C GLY A 106 29.82 -32.12 -22.08
N SER A 107 29.01 -31.11 -21.78
CA SER A 107 29.29 -30.11 -20.75
C SER A 107 28.01 -29.49 -20.19
N VAL A 108 28.08 -29.03 -18.95
CA VAL A 108 27.05 -28.31 -18.22
C VAL A 108 27.65 -27.03 -17.68
N ALA A 109 26.94 -25.92 -17.81
CA ALA A 109 27.34 -24.62 -17.28
C ALA A 109 26.22 -24.02 -16.43
N ASP A 110 26.60 -23.28 -15.41
CA ASP A 110 25.75 -22.55 -14.46
C ASP A 110 24.62 -23.42 -13.85
N PHE A 111 24.93 -24.68 -13.53
CA PHE A 111 23.96 -25.56 -12.91
C PHE A 111 23.80 -25.22 -11.43
N ILE A 112 22.67 -24.60 -11.08
CA ILE A 112 22.40 -24.15 -9.72
C ILE A 112 21.76 -25.25 -8.89
N SER A 113 22.39 -25.73 -7.84
CA SER A 113 21.78 -26.72 -6.94
C SER A 113 22.01 -26.40 -5.48
N GLU A 114 21.08 -26.83 -4.64
CA GLU A 114 21.28 -26.86 -3.21
C GLU A 114 21.99 -28.16 -2.83
N ILE A 115 23.08 -28.05 -2.09
CA ILE A 115 23.88 -29.18 -1.59
C ILE A 115 24.11 -29.05 -0.08
N TYR A 116 24.48 -30.16 0.55
CA TYR A 116 25.03 -30.19 1.88
C TYR A 116 26.54 -30.04 1.83
N ARG A 117 27.12 -29.14 2.63
CA ARG A 117 28.55 -29.23 2.97
C ARG A 117 28.79 -30.60 3.59
N HIS A 118 29.70 -31.38 3.00
CA HIS A 118 29.78 -32.80 3.33
C HIS A 118 30.06 -33.07 4.82
N LYS A 119 31.01 -32.34 5.45
CA LYS A 119 31.37 -32.55 6.87
C LYS A 119 30.33 -32.00 7.86
N THR A 120 29.83 -30.79 7.62
CA THR A 120 28.98 -30.06 8.59
C THR A 120 27.48 -30.29 8.37
N ARG A 121 27.09 -30.81 7.20
CA ARG A 121 25.69 -30.97 6.75
C ARG A 121 24.92 -29.64 6.67
N GLU A 122 25.61 -28.52 6.60
CA GLU A 122 25.02 -27.21 6.32
C GLU A 122 24.52 -27.16 4.87
N ARG A 123 23.33 -26.60 4.65
CA ARG A 123 22.77 -26.42 3.29
C ARG A 123 23.34 -25.16 2.65
N ILE A 124 23.88 -25.30 1.45
CA ILE A 124 24.43 -24.20 0.67
C ILE A 124 23.93 -24.27 -0.78
N TRP A 125 23.89 -23.12 -1.44
CA TRP A 125 23.64 -23.06 -2.88
C TRP A 125 24.95 -23.01 -3.62
N ILE A 126 25.07 -23.80 -4.69
CA ILE A 126 26.22 -23.79 -5.58
C ILE A 126 25.81 -23.53 -7.02
N SER A 127 26.70 -22.91 -7.79
CA SER A 127 26.71 -22.97 -9.25
C SER A 127 27.82 -23.93 -9.68
N GLU A 128 27.48 -24.90 -10.51
CA GLU A 128 28.38 -25.95 -10.97
C GLU A 128 28.55 -25.93 -12.49
N ASN A 129 29.81 -25.95 -12.92
CA ASN A 129 30.22 -26.11 -14.30
C ASN A 129 30.95 -27.45 -14.41
N ALA A 130 30.63 -28.29 -15.38
CA ALA A 130 31.34 -29.54 -15.59
C ALA A 130 31.43 -29.92 -17.06
N ARG A 131 32.41 -30.75 -17.41
CA ARG A 131 32.58 -31.32 -18.75
C ARG A 131 33.09 -32.74 -18.72
N THR A 132 32.82 -33.47 -19.80
CA THR A 132 33.32 -34.81 -20.00
C THR A 132 34.75 -34.77 -20.55
N VAL A 133 35.64 -35.57 -19.95
CA VAL A 133 37.01 -35.77 -20.43
C VAL A 133 37.07 -37.12 -21.12
N HIS A 134 37.49 -37.13 -22.39
CA HIS A 134 37.55 -38.35 -23.21
C HIS A 134 38.98 -38.82 -23.40
N ASP A 135 39.15 -40.13 -23.53
CA ASP A 135 40.39 -40.75 -23.96
C ASP A 135 40.69 -40.35 -25.42
N PRO A 136 41.86 -39.75 -25.72
CA PRO A 136 42.18 -39.25 -27.05
C PRO A 136 42.25 -40.32 -28.14
N HIS A 137 42.44 -41.59 -27.77
CA HIS A 137 42.65 -42.70 -28.70
C HIS A 137 41.41 -43.58 -28.81
N THR A 138 40.65 -43.74 -27.73
CA THR A 138 39.48 -44.64 -27.69
C THR A 138 38.14 -43.90 -27.71
N GLY A 139 38.12 -42.58 -27.47
CA GLY A 139 36.90 -41.77 -27.39
C GLY A 139 36.04 -42.03 -26.16
N LYS A 140 36.42 -42.99 -25.31
CA LYS A 140 35.70 -43.35 -24.08
C LYS A 140 35.81 -42.23 -23.05
N ILE A 141 34.73 -41.96 -22.30
CA ILE A 141 34.77 -41.01 -21.19
C ILE A 141 35.70 -41.56 -20.09
N LEU A 142 36.69 -40.78 -19.70
CA LEU A 142 37.64 -41.08 -18.62
C LEU A 142 37.15 -40.58 -17.26
N CYS A 143 36.67 -39.34 -17.21
CA CYS A 143 36.23 -38.68 -15.98
C CYS A 143 35.37 -37.46 -16.30
N TYR A 144 34.70 -36.93 -15.28
CA TYR A 144 34.12 -35.60 -15.32
C TYR A 144 35.02 -34.64 -14.55
N GLU A 145 35.23 -33.45 -15.09
CA GLU A 145 35.92 -32.37 -14.38
C GLU A 145 35.04 -31.14 -14.35
N GLY A 146 35.05 -30.43 -13.22
CA GLY A 146 34.17 -29.30 -13.01
C GLY A 146 34.70 -28.29 -12.00
N SER A 147 34.05 -27.14 -11.98
CA SER A 147 34.20 -26.11 -10.97
C SER A 147 32.88 -25.87 -10.25
N ILE A 148 32.98 -25.60 -8.95
CA ILE A 148 31.87 -25.33 -8.04
C ILE A 148 32.14 -23.99 -7.37
N ARG A 149 31.14 -23.12 -7.42
CA ARG A 149 31.16 -21.83 -6.72
C ARG A 149 29.97 -21.74 -5.79
N GLU A 150 30.22 -21.37 -4.54
CA GLU A 150 29.15 -21.10 -3.60
C GLU A 150 28.43 -19.78 -3.95
N ILE A 151 27.10 -19.84 -4.01
CA ILE A 151 26.22 -18.71 -4.32
C ILE A 151 25.13 -18.50 -3.26
N THR A 152 25.27 -19.09 -2.07
CA THR A 152 24.30 -19.01 -0.96
C THR A 152 23.91 -17.57 -0.64
N ALA A 153 24.89 -16.70 -0.38
CA ALA A 153 24.65 -15.30 -0.04
C ALA A 153 23.91 -14.54 -1.16
N GLU A 154 24.21 -14.85 -2.43
CA GLU A 154 23.55 -14.23 -3.57
C GLU A 154 22.09 -14.70 -3.71
N MET A 155 21.84 -15.99 -3.49
CA MET A 155 20.49 -16.55 -3.47
C MET A 155 19.65 -15.99 -2.32
N GLU A 156 20.23 -15.85 -1.13
CA GLU A 156 19.56 -15.24 0.03
C GLU A 156 19.25 -13.76 -0.19
N ARG A 157 20.21 -12.99 -0.72
CA ARG A 157 20.03 -11.59 -1.10
C ARG A 157 18.87 -11.43 -2.09
N ASN A 158 18.90 -12.20 -3.18
CA ASN A 158 17.86 -12.17 -4.21
C ASN A 158 16.49 -12.62 -3.67
N LYS A 159 16.46 -13.58 -2.75
CA LYS A 159 15.22 -14.03 -2.10
C LYS A 159 14.65 -12.94 -1.20
N LEU A 160 15.48 -12.28 -0.39
CA LEU A 160 15.07 -11.20 0.48
C LEU A 160 14.55 -10.01 -0.32
N GLU A 161 15.25 -9.63 -1.38
CA GLU A 161 14.85 -8.55 -2.31
C GLU A 161 13.46 -8.83 -2.90
N LYS A 162 13.24 -10.04 -3.43
CA LYS A 162 11.92 -10.46 -3.94
C LYS A 162 10.84 -10.50 -2.85
N GLN A 163 11.19 -10.86 -1.61
CA GLN A 163 10.24 -10.84 -0.49
C GLN A 163 9.84 -9.41 -0.12
N LEU A 164 10.79 -8.48 -0.07
CA LEU A 164 10.52 -7.06 0.18
C LEU A 164 9.65 -6.46 -0.91
N GLU A 165 9.91 -6.76 -2.18
CA GLU A 165 9.10 -6.31 -3.31
C GLU A 165 7.65 -6.82 -3.22
N LYS A 166 7.46 -8.10 -2.84
CA LYS A 166 6.12 -8.67 -2.61
C LYS A 166 5.39 -8.00 -1.46
N LEU A 167 6.08 -7.73 -0.35
CA LEU A 167 5.48 -7.02 0.79
C LEU A 167 5.04 -5.62 0.38
N ALA A 168 5.90 -4.86 -0.30
CA ALA A 168 5.58 -3.53 -0.79
C ALA A 168 4.40 -3.51 -1.78
N THR A 169 4.29 -4.53 -2.64
CA THR A 169 3.21 -4.63 -3.65
C THR A 169 1.84 -4.90 -3.03
N ASN A 170 1.81 -5.68 -1.94
CA ASN A 170 0.58 -6.09 -1.25
C ASN A 170 0.09 -5.09 -0.19
N LEU A 171 0.84 -4.00 0.06
CA LEU A 171 0.33 -2.91 0.87
C LEU A 171 -0.85 -2.23 0.15
N SER A 172 -1.89 -1.91 0.92
CA SER A 172 -3.03 -1.12 0.44
C SER A 172 -2.62 0.32 0.10
N GLY A 173 -1.61 0.82 0.80
CA GLY A 173 -0.96 2.10 0.54
C GLY A 173 0.19 2.01 -0.47
N GLY A 174 0.90 3.12 -0.64
CA GLY A 174 2.14 3.21 -1.40
C GLY A 174 3.30 3.68 -0.54
N LEU A 175 4.43 2.98 -0.60
CA LEU A 175 5.70 3.44 -0.04
C LEU A 175 6.51 4.23 -1.06
N TYR A 176 7.19 5.28 -0.62
CA TYR A 176 8.08 6.07 -1.45
C TYR A 176 9.27 6.62 -0.66
N GLN A 177 10.34 6.97 -1.38
CA GLN A 177 11.45 7.75 -0.84
C GLN A 177 11.64 9.00 -1.69
N LEU A 178 11.63 10.14 -1.00
CA LEU A 178 11.90 11.44 -1.59
C LEU A 178 13.23 11.96 -1.02
N GLN A 179 14.15 12.37 -1.87
CA GLN A 179 15.43 12.96 -1.45
C GLN A 179 15.50 14.43 -1.84
N LYS A 180 16.01 15.27 -0.94
CA LYS A 180 16.45 16.65 -1.20
C LYS A 180 17.97 16.69 -1.07
N THR A 181 18.66 17.06 -2.15
CA THR A 181 20.11 17.24 -2.13
C THR A 181 20.48 18.55 -1.40
N PRO A 182 21.76 18.74 -0.98
CA PRO A 182 22.20 19.99 -0.35
C PRO A 182 21.95 21.23 -1.21
N GLU A 183 21.93 21.09 -2.54
CA GLU A 183 21.59 22.16 -3.50
C GLU A 183 20.09 22.46 -3.59
N GLY A 184 19.26 21.74 -2.83
CA GLY A 184 17.81 21.93 -2.77
C GLY A 184 17.02 21.23 -3.89
N ARG A 185 17.64 20.30 -4.63
CA ARG A 185 16.95 19.54 -5.69
C ARG A 185 16.21 18.34 -5.10
N PHE A 186 14.98 18.12 -5.54
CA PHE A 186 14.18 16.97 -5.13
C PHE A 186 14.23 15.84 -6.16
N SER A 187 14.29 14.60 -5.67
CA SER A 187 14.22 13.40 -6.51
C SER A 187 13.49 12.26 -5.79
N LEU A 188 12.53 11.63 -6.48
CA LEU A 188 11.90 10.41 -6.00
C LEU A 188 12.84 9.23 -6.28
N THR A 189 13.53 8.73 -5.25
CA THR A 189 14.53 7.66 -5.39
C THR A 189 13.90 6.27 -5.36
N TYR A 190 12.72 6.14 -4.74
CA TYR A 190 11.95 4.91 -4.71
C TYR A 190 10.46 5.21 -4.74
N ALA A 191 9.70 4.42 -5.50
CA ALA A 191 8.25 4.41 -5.50
C ALA A 191 7.78 2.97 -5.64
N SER A 192 7.03 2.48 -4.66
CA SER A 192 6.39 1.17 -4.76
C SER A 192 5.25 1.17 -5.78
N PRO A 193 4.84 0.00 -6.30
CA PRO A 193 3.67 -0.10 -7.19
C PRO A 193 2.38 0.49 -6.59
N GLY A 194 2.25 0.49 -5.27
CA GLY A 194 1.12 1.12 -4.57
C GLY A 194 1.03 2.63 -4.81
N VAL A 195 2.16 3.32 -4.96
CA VAL A 195 2.20 4.75 -5.28
C VAL A 195 1.65 5.00 -6.68
N GLU A 196 2.07 4.18 -7.64
CA GLU A 196 1.58 4.29 -9.02
C GLU A 196 0.08 4.01 -9.12
N ARG A 197 -0.45 3.06 -8.34
CA ARG A 197 -1.90 2.79 -8.29
C ARG A 197 -2.68 3.96 -7.70
N LEU A 198 -2.14 4.61 -6.67
CA LEU A 198 -2.83 5.66 -5.93
C LEU A 198 -2.74 7.03 -6.59
N LEU A 199 -1.61 7.35 -7.21
CA LEU A 199 -1.35 8.68 -7.76
C LEU A 199 -1.08 8.66 -9.27
N GLY A 200 -1.03 7.50 -9.93
CA GLY A 200 -0.65 7.36 -11.34
C GLY A 200 0.86 7.15 -11.53
N LYS A 201 1.26 6.75 -12.76
CA LYS A 201 2.66 6.45 -13.10
C LYS A 201 3.55 7.69 -13.09
N LEU A 202 4.74 7.56 -12.51
CA LEU A 202 5.74 8.62 -12.45
C LEU A 202 6.77 8.45 -13.58
N GLU A 203 7.13 9.54 -14.26
CA GLU A 203 8.38 9.56 -15.05
C GLU A 203 9.56 9.71 -14.08
N THR A 204 10.15 8.58 -13.70
CA THR A 204 11.29 8.53 -12.77
C THR A 204 12.53 9.07 -13.49
N ASN A 205 12.94 10.32 -13.17
CA ASN A 205 14.32 10.87 -13.29
C ASN A 205 14.40 12.41 -13.40
N THR A 206 13.36 13.20 -13.10
CA THR A 206 13.49 14.66 -13.13
C THR A 206 12.73 15.36 -12.00
N ASN A 207 13.21 16.55 -11.60
CA ASN A 207 12.51 17.52 -10.74
C ASN A 207 11.06 17.81 -11.24
N ARG A 208 10.81 17.60 -12.54
CA ARG A 208 9.48 17.72 -13.16
C ARG A 208 8.50 16.67 -12.64
N GLY A 209 8.98 15.49 -12.24
CA GLY A 209 8.16 14.40 -11.72
C GLY A 209 7.42 14.79 -10.44
N LEU A 210 8.11 15.31 -9.43
CA LEU A 210 7.46 15.73 -8.17
C LEU A 210 6.48 16.89 -8.39
N GLN A 211 6.87 17.89 -9.18
CA GLN A 211 6.00 19.04 -9.48
C GLN A 211 4.71 18.60 -10.19
N ALA A 212 4.78 17.58 -11.07
CA ALA A 212 3.60 17.04 -11.72
C ALA A 212 2.57 16.47 -10.73
N TYR A 213 3.02 15.83 -9.63
CA TYR A 213 2.11 15.38 -8.55
C TYR A 213 1.53 16.56 -7.79
N ILE A 214 2.37 17.52 -7.40
CA ILE A 214 1.93 18.69 -6.62
C ILE A 214 0.91 19.50 -7.42
N ASN A 215 1.02 19.58 -8.74
CA ASN A 215 0.05 20.26 -9.60
C ASN A 215 -1.34 19.60 -9.62
N ARG A 216 -1.46 18.33 -9.21
CA ARG A 216 -2.74 17.62 -9.06
C ARG A 216 -3.32 17.72 -7.67
N PHE A 217 -2.63 18.38 -6.74
CA PHE A 217 -3.17 18.64 -5.42
C PHE A 217 -4.17 19.78 -5.53
N TYR A 218 -5.16 19.79 -4.64
CA TYR A 218 -5.98 20.98 -4.48
C TYR A 218 -5.08 22.18 -4.09
N PRO A 219 -5.28 23.39 -4.64
CA PRO A 219 -4.33 24.51 -4.50
C PRO A 219 -3.91 24.84 -3.06
N ASP A 220 -4.87 24.86 -2.13
CA ASP A 220 -4.59 25.13 -0.72
C ASP A 220 -3.78 24.01 -0.05
N ASP A 221 -4.06 22.76 -0.42
CA ASP A 221 -3.41 21.58 0.13
C ASP A 221 -1.95 21.48 -0.39
N ALA A 222 -1.70 21.90 -1.64
CA ALA A 222 -0.38 21.99 -2.24
C ALA A 222 0.56 22.95 -1.49
N ALA A 223 0.04 24.14 -1.15
CA ALA A 223 0.79 25.16 -0.41
C ALA A 223 1.15 24.67 1.01
N LEU A 224 0.21 23.99 1.67
CA LEU A 224 0.44 23.40 2.99
C LEU A 224 1.48 22.27 2.94
N TYR A 225 1.38 21.38 1.95
CA TYR A 225 2.33 20.29 1.77
C TYR A 225 3.76 20.80 1.60
N LEU A 226 3.97 21.77 0.70
CA LEU A 226 5.28 22.38 0.44
C LEU A 226 5.87 23.06 1.68
N LYS A 227 5.02 23.79 2.44
CA LYS A 227 5.44 24.42 3.69
C LYS A 227 5.91 23.39 4.72
N ASN A 228 5.14 22.33 4.91
CA ASN A 228 5.45 21.27 5.87
C ASN A 228 6.71 20.49 5.48
N LEU A 229 6.90 20.24 4.18
CA LEU A 229 8.10 19.60 3.66
C LEU A 229 9.36 20.45 3.92
N GLU A 230 9.27 21.77 3.69
CA GLU A 230 10.39 22.68 3.95
C GLU A 230 10.71 22.79 5.45
N SER A 231 9.68 22.93 6.31
CA SER A 231 9.86 22.93 7.76
C SER A 231 10.51 21.63 8.26
N SER A 232 10.04 20.47 7.75
CA SER A 232 10.62 19.15 8.07
C SER A 232 12.08 19.04 7.62
N SER A 233 12.47 19.67 6.52
CA SER A 233 13.88 19.68 6.08
C SER A 233 14.82 20.42 7.05
N GLN A 234 14.27 21.26 7.93
CA GLN A 234 15.02 22.03 8.93
C GLN A 234 14.91 21.39 10.32
N SER A 235 13.71 20.95 10.72
CA SER A 235 13.45 20.39 12.05
C SER A 235 13.69 18.89 12.15
N LEU A 236 13.75 18.17 11.02
CA LEU A 236 13.73 16.70 10.94
C LEU A 236 12.52 16.06 11.64
N GLU A 237 11.40 16.78 11.71
CA GLU A 237 10.14 16.23 12.22
C GLU A 237 9.38 15.46 11.14
N THR A 238 8.65 14.43 11.56
CA THR A 238 7.79 13.64 10.68
C THR A 238 6.63 14.48 10.17
N ILE A 239 6.41 14.47 8.86
CA ILE A 239 5.28 15.15 8.24
C ILE A 239 4.08 14.20 8.17
N ARG A 240 2.89 14.73 8.46
CA ARG A 240 1.61 14.07 8.20
C ARG A 240 0.67 15.07 7.56
N ASN A 241 0.23 14.77 6.35
CA ASN A 241 -0.65 15.63 5.56
C ASN A 241 -1.82 14.81 5.02
N GLU A 242 -3.02 15.38 5.06
CA GLU A 242 -4.18 14.89 4.32
C GLU A 242 -4.47 15.91 3.22
N PHE A 243 -4.56 15.45 1.97
CA PHE A 243 -4.79 16.34 0.82
C PHE A 243 -5.71 15.69 -0.20
N ARG A 244 -6.37 16.55 -0.97
CA ARG A 244 -7.16 16.13 -2.13
C ARG A 244 -6.27 16.05 -3.36
N TYR A 245 -6.31 14.91 -4.02
CA TYR A 245 -5.56 14.60 -5.22
C TYR A 245 -6.50 14.34 -6.40
N LEU A 246 -6.25 14.99 -7.52
CA LEU A 246 -7.01 14.82 -8.76
C LEU A 246 -6.49 13.60 -9.53
N GLN A 247 -7.37 12.63 -9.74
CA GLN A 247 -7.10 11.41 -10.51
C GLN A 247 -7.20 11.64 -12.03
N ASP A 248 -6.72 10.67 -12.80
CA ASP A 248 -6.80 10.69 -14.27
C ASP A 248 -8.25 10.66 -14.80
N ASP A 249 -9.19 10.14 -14.02
CA ASP A 249 -10.63 10.11 -14.31
C ASP A 249 -11.38 11.39 -13.88
N GLU A 250 -10.63 12.46 -13.57
CA GLU A 250 -11.14 13.75 -13.08
C GLU A 250 -11.85 13.69 -11.71
N THR A 251 -11.71 12.59 -10.96
CA THR A 251 -12.26 12.48 -9.61
C THR A 251 -11.27 12.95 -8.54
N TRP A 252 -11.79 13.50 -7.45
CA TRP A 252 -11.00 13.86 -6.28
C TRP A 252 -10.92 12.70 -5.30
N ARG A 253 -9.71 12.40 -4.83
CA ARG A 253 -9.48 11.44 -3.75
C ARG A 253 -8.76 12.08 -2.59
N TRP A 254 -9.11 11.66 -1.39
CA TRP A 254 -8.38 12.04 -0.19
C TRP A 254 -7.20 11.09 0.03
N ILE A 255 -6.00 11.66 0.04
CA ILE A 255 -4.76 10.94 0.28
C ILE A 255 -4.19 11.40 1.62
N GLU A 256 -3.88 10.44 2.47
CA GLU A 256 -3.06 10.65 3.65
C GLU A 256 -1.61 10.33 3.30
N LEU A 257 -0.69 11.23 3.62
CA LEU A 257 0.74 11.06 3.46
C LEU A 257 1.42 11.22 4.81
N THR A 258 2.27 10.26 5.16
CA THR A 258 3.18 10.36 6.30
C THR A 258 4.60 10.18 5.80
N ALA A 259 5.55 11.02 6.22
CA ALA A 259 6.94 10.86 5.83
C ALA A 259 7.90 11.24 6.95
N THR A 260 8.84 10.36 7.24
CA THR A 260 9.85 10.54 8.28
C THR A 260 11.18 10.93 7.63
N PRO A 261 11.76 12.09 7.97
CA PRO A 261 13.04 12.52 7.42
C PRO A 261 14.22 11.83 8.09
N GLU A 262 15.28 11.63 7.31
CA GLU A 262 16.59 11.17 7.72
C GLU A 262 17.63 12.04 7.04
N LYS A 263 18.61 12.54 7.80
CA LYS A 263 19.73 13.30 7.26
C LYS A 263 20.89 12.35 6.97
N LEU A 264 21.34 12.33 5.72
CA LEU A 264 22.48 11.53 5.27
C LEU A 264 23.82 12.22 5.55
N GLU A 265 24.90 11.45 5.50
CA GLU A 265 26.27 11.93 5.72
C GLU A 265 26.71 13.03 4.72
N ASP A 266 26.20 12.97 3.48
CA ASP A 266 26.46 13.95 2.43
C ASP A 266 25.69 15.29 2.63
N GLY A 267 24.87 15.37 3.68
CA GLY A 267 24.02 16.52 3.97
C GLY A 267 22.67 16.51 3.25
N SER A 268 22.39 15.52 2.41
CA SER A 268 21.06 15.28 1.83
C SER A 268 20.05 14.91 2.91
N ILE A 269 18.77 15.14 2.62
CA ILE A 269 17.67 14.67 3.47
C ILE A 269 16.81 13.72 2.65
N VAL A 270 16.53 12.55 3.21
CA VAL A 270 15.64 11.54 2.63
C VAL A 270 14.41 11.42 3.50
N TRP A 271 13.23 11.55 2.91
CA TRP A 271 11.97 11.24 3.55
C TRP A 271 11.53 9.84 3.14
N HIS A 272 11.39 8.97 4.13
CA HIS A 272 10.76 7.65 3.98
C HIS A 272 9.27 7.81 4.23
N GLY A 273 8.48 7.69 3.17
CA GLY A 273 7.06 8.02 3.20
C GLY A 273 6.12 6.90 2.83
N SER A 274 4.90 7.00 3.35
CA SER A 274 3.76 6.17 3.00
C SER A 274 2.58 7.04 2.62
N ILE A 275 1.84 6.64 1.59
CA ILE A 275 0.56 7.24 1.21
C ILE A 275 -0.56 6.22 1.31
N ASN A 276 -1.75 6.66 1.71
CA ASN A 276 -2.95 5.84 1.81
C ASN A 276 -4.16 6.60 1.25
N ASP A 277 -5.05 5.89 0.55
CA ASP A 277 -6.36 6.42 0.18
C ASP A 277 -7.29 6.40 1.40
N ILE A 278 -7.72 7.59 1.83
CA ILE A 278 -8.64 7.78 2.95
C ILE A 278 -9.99 8.32 2.49
N THR A 279 -10.30 8.25 1.19
CA THR A 279 -11.55 8.75 0.61
C THR A 279 -12.78 8.11 1.24
N ALA A 280 -12.77 6.78 1.40
CA ALA A 280 -13.84 6.05 2.06
C ALA A 280 -14.03 6.49 3.52
N ARG A 281 -12.93 6.71 4.25
CA ARG A 281 -12.96 7.22 5.63
C ARG A 281 -13.58 8.63 5.68
N LYS A 282 -13.12 9.54 4.83
CA LYS A 282 -13.66 10.92 4.76
C LYS A 282 -15.12 10.97 4.37
N SER A 283 -15.54 10.13 3.42
CA SER A 283 -16.95 10.02 3.03
C SER A 283 -17.81 9.48 4.17
N ALA A 284 -17.33 8.47 4.90
CA ALA A 284 -18.03 7.95 6.07
C ALA A 284 -18.10 8.99 7.21
N GLU A 285 -17.02 9.74 7.47
CA GLU A 285 -17.00 10.83 8.45
C GLU A 285 -18.05 11.91 8.10
N GLU A 286 -18.14 12.32 6.82
CA GLU A 286 -19.15 13.27 6.36
C GLU A 286 -20.56 12.71 6.46
N GLN A 287 -20.79 11.45 6.09
CA GLN A 287 -22.09 10.80 6.23
C GLN A 287 -22.54 10.72 7.70
N VAL A 288 -21.63 10.35 8.60
CA VAL A 288 -21.90 10.35 10.04
C VAL A 288 -22.24 11.77 10.51
N HIS A 289 -21.50 12.78 10.06
CA HIS A 289 -21.81 14.18 10.35
C HIS A 289 -23.21 14.55 9.86
N GLN A 290 -23.55 14.28 8.60
CA GLN A 290 -24.87 14.55 8.03
C GLN A 290 -25.98 13.85 8.82
N LEU A 291 -25.87 12.56 9.08
CA LEU A 291 -26.86 11.78 9.85
C LEU A 291 -27.00 12.27 11.30
N ALA A 292 -25.90 12.75 11.89
CA ALA A 292 -25.94 13.24 13.25
C ALA A 292 -26.71 14.56 13.36
N PHE A 293 -26.71 15.41 12.33
CA PHE A 293 -27.25 16.78 12.40
C PHE A 293 -28.50 17.04 11.53
N PHE A 294 -28.73 16.25 10.49
CA PHE A 294 -29.79 16.45 9.51
C PHE A 294 -30.64 15.20 9.29
N ASP A 295 -31.87 15.40 8.85
CA ASP A 295 -32.76 14.34 8.39
C ASP A 295 -32.37 13.93 6.96
N PRO A 296 -32.10 12.63 6.68
CA PRO A 296 -31.56 12.19 5.39
C PRO A 296 -32.54 12.31 4.22
N LEU A 297 -33.85 12.42 4.48
CA LEU A 297 -34.85 12.52 3.42
C LEU A 297 -35.10 13.98 3.00
N THR A 298 -35.20 14.88 3.98
CA THR A 298 -35.59 16.28 3.76
C THR A 298 -34.42 17.27 3.82
N GLU A 299 -33.24 16.81 4.25
CA GLU A 299 -32.04 17.62 4.52
C GLU A 299 -32.26 18.75 5.54
N LEU A 300 -33.40 18.73 6.25
CA LEU A 300 -33.68 19.66 7.32
C LEU A 300 -32.88 19.29 8.57
N PRO A 301 -32.53 20.28 9.41
CA PRO A 301 -32.01 20.00 10.74
C PRO A 301 -32.88 18.97 11.49
N ASN A 302 -32.24 18.02 12.14
CA ASN A 302 -32.94 17.01 12.93
C ASN A 302 -33.26 17.55 14.35
N ARG A 303 -33.92 16.72 15.15
CA ARG A 303 -34.30 17.05 16.55
C ARG A 303 -33.14 17.55 17.40
N ARG A 304 -31.92 17.04 17.19
CA ARG A 304 -30.73 17.43 17.96
C ARG A 304 -30.33 18.87 17.64
N VAL A 305 -30.22 19.22 16.36
CA VAL A 305 -29.88 20.59 15.94
C VAL A 305 -30.97 21.58 16.36
N PHE A 306 -32.24 21.21 16.20
CA PHE A 306 -33.35 22.04 16.64
C PHE A 306 -33.24 22.37 18.14
N THR A 307 -33.01 21.36 18.98
CA THR A 307 -32.93 21.55 20.43
C THR A 307 -31.78 22.48 20.80
N GLN A 308 -30.60 22.31 20.17
CA GLN A 308 -29.46 23.19 20.39
C GLN A 308 -29.74 24.64 19.97
N ARG A 309 -30.44 24.84 18.84
CA ARG A 309 -30.84 26.17 18.37
C ARG A 309 -31.88 26.81 19.29
N LEU A 310 -32.85 26.04 19.77
CA LEU A 310 -33.85 26.50 20.74
C LEU A 310 -33.17 26.95 22.03
N GLU A 311 -32.25 26.18 22.59
CA GLU A 311 -31.49 26.56 23.79
C GLU A 311 -30.70 27.86 23.59
N THR A 312 -30.04 27.99 22.42
CA THR A 312 -29.31 29.20 22.04
C THR A 312 -30.25 30.41 21.94
N MET A 313 -31.41 30.23 21.31
CA MET A 313 -32.39 31.28 21.10
C MET A 313 -33.07 31.71 22.40
N MET A 314 -33.40 30.78 23.30
CA MET A 314 -33.91 31.12 24.64
C MET A 314 -32.96 32.04 25.41
N GLY A 315 -31.64 31.79 25.32
CA GLY A 315 -30.64 32.67 25.88
C GLY A 315 -30.60 34.05 25.21
N ALA A 316 -30.87 34.11 23.89
CA ALA A 316 -30.94 35.37 23.14
C ALA A 316 -32.21 36.18 23.47
N CYS A 317 -33.38 35.55 23.49
CA CYS A 317 -34.66 36.11 23.90
C CYS A 317 -34.56 36.79 25.26
N ARG A 318 -33.99 36.09 26.25
CA ARG A 318 -33.78 36.63 27.59
C ARG A 318 -32.89 37.89 27.61
N ARG A 319 -31.87 37.96 26.74
CA ARG A 319 -30.98 39.14 26.65
C ARG A 319 -31.63 40.31 25.93
N ARG A 320 -32.46 40.04 24.92
CA ARG A 320 -33.11 41.07 24.09
C ARG A 320 -34.46 41.53 24.64
N ASN A 321 -34.98 40.87 25.68
CA ASN A 321 -36.35 41.06 26.17
C ASN A 321 -37.37 40.86 25.04
N GLU A 322 -37.17 39.80 24.25
CA GLU A 322 -38.00 39.42 23.10
C GLU A 322 -38.54 38.02 23.28
N HIS A 323 -39.62 37.72 22.58
CA HIS A 323 -40.25 36.40 22.57
C HIS A 323 -39.89 35.62 21.30
N GLY A 324 -39.83 34.30 21.43
CA GLY A 324 -39.77 33.34 20.33
C GLY A 324 -40.97 32.41 20.38
N ALA A 325 -41.12 31.57 19.34
CA ALA A 325 -42.14 30.52 19.34
C ALA A 325 -41.63 29.20 18.76
N VAL A 326 -42.19 28.11 19.28
CA VAL A 326 -42.09 26.77 18.68
C VAL A 326 -43.45 26.41 18.08
N LEU A 327 -43.44 26.00 16.83
CA LEU A 327 -44.59 25.43 16.14
C LEU A 327 -44.32 23.95 15.89
N PHE A 328 -45.15 23.07 16.43
CA PHE A 328 -45.10 21.64 16.18
C PHE A 328 -46.17 21.28 15.15
N ILE A 329 -45.78 20.63 14.06
CA ILE A 329 -46.61 20.39 12.88
C ILE A 329 -46.63 18.89 12.60
N ASP A 330 -47.83 18.34 12.44
CA ASP A 330 -48.06 16.96 12.04
C ASP A 330 -48.93 16.92 10.78
N LEU A 331 -48.60 16.02 9.84
CA LEU A 331 -49.34 15.88 8.58
C LEU A 331 -50.53 14.94 8.76
N ASP A 332 -51.74 15.47 8.58
CA ASP A 332 -52.93 14.65 8.72
C ASP A 332 -52.98 13.54 7.66
N ASN A 333 -53.37 12.35 8.10
CA ASN A 333 -53.57 11.15 7.27
C ASN A 333 -52.34 10.71 6.46
N PHE A 334 -51.12 11.12 6.84
CA PHE A 334 -49.89 10.71 6.15
C PHE A 334 -49.72 9.19 6.09
N LYS A 335 -50.05 8.49 7.18
CA LYS A 335 -50.03 7.02 7.22
C LYS A 335 -50.95 6.40 6.15
N THR A 336 -52.14 6.94 5.96
CA THR A 336 -53.11 6.46 4.95
C THR A 336 -52.56 6.64 3.54
N LEU A 337 -51.83 7.73 3.27
CA LEU A 337 -51.15 7.94 1.99
C LEU A 337 -50.11 6.84 1.75
N ASN A 338 -49.25 6.57 2.73
CA ASN A 338 -48.24 5.51 2.62
C ASN A 338 -48.86 4.12 2.42
N ASP A 339 -49.91 3.81 3.16
CA ASP A 339 -50.58 2.50 3.08
C ASP A 339 -51.29 2.30 1.71
N THR A 340 -51.73 3.39 1.07
CA THR A 340 -52.48 3.34 -0.21
C THR A 340 -51.58 3.45 -1.44
N HIS A 341 -50.55 4.30 -1.39
CA HIS A 341 -49.72 4.66 -2.55
C HIS A 341 -48.23 4.27 -2.41
N GLY A 342 -47.84 3.73 -1.25
CA GLY A 342 -46.48 3.29 -0.98
C GLY A 342 -45.59 4.39 -0.39
N HIS A 343 -44.48 3.94 0.20
CA HIS A 343 -43.54 4.82 0.91
C HIS A 343 -42.85 5.84 0.02
N GLU A 344 -42.58 5.52 -1.26
CA GLU A 344 -41.95 6.48 -2.17
C GLU A 344 -42.81 7.73 -2.40
N THR A 345 -44.14 7.57 -2.47
CA THR A 345 -45.09 8.69 -2.59
C THR A 345 -45.14 9.54 -1.31
N GLY A 346 -45.10 8.90 -0.14
CA GLY A 346 -45.01 9.65 1.13
C GLY A 346 -43.68 10.39 1.28
N ASP A 347 -42.58 9.77 0.86
CA ASP A 347 -41.27 10.41 0.87
C ASP A 347 -41.24 11.67 -0.01
N GLU A 348 -41.88 11.62 -1.18
CA GLU A 348 -42.01 12.80 -2.05
C GLU A 348 -42.87 13.90 -1.42
N LEU A 349 -43.98 13.54 -0.76
CA LEU A 349 -44.77 14.51 -0.01
C LEU A 349 -43.93 15.20 1.07
N LEU A 350 -43.14 14.45 1.84
CA LEU A 350 -42.28 14.99 2.89
C LEU A 350 -41.21 15.94 2.33
N ARG A 351 -40.61 15.62 1.18
CA ARG A 351 -39.66 16.52 0.50
C ARG A 351 -40.33 17.83 0.08
N GLN A 352 -41.54 17.77 -0.48
CA GLN A 352 -42.26 18.98 -0.91
C GLN A 352 -42.73 19.82 0.29
N VAL A 353 -43.22 19.18 1.35
CA VAL A 353 -43.56 19.83 2.61
C VAL A 353 -42.34 20.56 3.19
N ALA A 354 -41.18 19.89 3.26
CA ALA A 354 -39.94 20.49 3.73
C ALA A 354 -39.55 21.74 2.93
N ARG A 355 -39.61 21.66 1.58
CA ARG A 355 -39.33 22.81 0.71
C ARG A 355 -40.32 23.95 0.93
N ARG A 356 -41.61 23.64 1.04
CA ARG A 356 -42.67 24.64 1.23
C ARG A 356 -42.53 25.37 2.57
N LEU A 357 -42.33 24.63 3.66
CA LEU A 357 -42.06 25.20 4.98
C LEU A 357 -40.80 26.08 4.96
N LYS A 358 -39.70 25.63 4.33
CA LYS A 358 -38.45 26.40 4.24
C LYS A 358 -38.61 27.70 3.43
N GLN A 359 -39.46 27.71 2.41
CA GLN A 359 -39.79 28.92 1.64
C GLN A 359 -40.79 29.85 2.37
N GLY A 360 -41.62 29.28 3.26
CA GLY A 360 -42.63 30.01 4.02
C GLY A 360 -42.07 30.83 5.20
N VAL A 361 -40.85 30.54 5.66
CA VAL A 361 -40.22 31.15 6.84
C VAL A 361 -39.07 32.12 6.47
N ARG A 362 -38.62 32.93 7.45
CA ARG A 362 -37.50 33.86 7.28
C ARG A 362 -36.16 33.12 7.41
N SER A 363 -35.07 33.73 6.97
CA SER A 363 -33.71 33.16 7.10
C SER A 363 -33.24 33.01 8.56
N THR A 364 -33.84 33.76 9.48
CA THR A 364 -33.60 33.67 10.93
C THR A 364 -34.33 32.48 11.57
N ASP A 365 -35.42 32.02 10.95
CA ASP A 365 -36.24 30.94 11.46
C ASP A 365 -35.59 29.58 11.14
N THR A 366 -35.91 28.57 11.93
CA THR A 366 -35.42 27.21 11.69
C THR A 366 -36.59 26.28 11.41
N VAL A 367 -36.52 25.53 10.31
CA VAL A 367 -37.40 24.39 10.03
C VAL A 367 -36.64 23.11 10.35
N SER A 368 -37.27 22.15 11.00
CA SER A 368 -36.66 20.87 11.36
C SER A 368 -37.65 19.73 11.17
N ARG A 369 -37.14 18.52 10.93
CA ARG A 369 -37.95 17.30 10.91
C ARG A 369 -37.53 16.40 12.06
N PHE A 370 -38.48 15.99 12.89
CA PHE A 370 -38.21 15.15 14.06
C PHE A 370 -38.29 13.66 13.75
N GLY A 371 -39.05 13.30 12.71
CA GLY A 371 -39.20 11.94 12.20
C GLY A 371 -40.62 11.75 11.68
N GLY A 372 -40.86 10.73 10.84
CA GLY A 372 -42.18 10.46 10.27
C GLY A 372 -42.75 11.69 9.54
N ASP A 373 -43.94 12.11 9.94
CA ASP A 373 -44.70 13.28 9.48
C ASP A 373 -44.54 14.53 10.36
N GLU A 374 -43.65 14.51 11.34
CA GLU A 374 -43.48 15.60 12.32
C GLU A 374 -42.43 16.63 11.88
N PHE A 375 -42.88 17.87 11.71
CA PHE A 375 -42.04 19.04 11.46
C PHE A 375 -42.13 20.02 12.63
N VAL A 376 -41.01 20.68 12.94
CA VAL A 376 -40.96 21.65 14.03
C VAL A 376 -40.28 22.92 13.54
N LEU A 377 -40.94 24.06 13.77
CA LEU A 377 -40.43 25.38 13.42
C LEU A 377 -40.04 26.15 14.67
N LEU A 378 -38.94 26.88 14.56
CA LEU A 378 -38.46 27.83 15.56
C LEU A 378 -38.52 29.22 14.95
N LEU A 379 -39.35 30.09 15.53
CA LEU A 379 -39.52 31.48 15.09
C LEU A 379 -38.75 32.41 16.03
N ASP A 380 -37.85 33.21 15.47
CA ASP A 380 -37.03 34.18 16.21
C ASP A 380 -37.64 35.59 16.17
N SER A 381 -37.38 36.39 17.21
CA SER A 381 -37.73 37.81 17.31
C SER A 381 -39.19 38.15 16.96
N LEU A 382 -40.13 37.62 17.74
CA LEU A 382 -41.58 37.86 17.55
C LEU A 382 -42.12 39.12 18.23
N GLY A 383 -41.26 39.89 18.92
CA GLY A 383 -41.61 41.14 19.59
C GLY A 383 -41.33 41.11 21.09
N THR A 384 -41.40 42.29 21.72
CA THR A 384 -41.15 42.48 23.15
C THR A 384 -42.40 42.24 24.00
N GLU A 385 -43.59 42.46 23.44
CA GLU A 385 -44.87 42.24 24.12
C GLU A 385 -45.43 40.84 23.80
N MET A 386 -45.95 40.16 24.83
CA MET A 386 -46.52 38.81 24.69
C MET A 386 -47.70 38.78 23.68
N SER A 387 -48.53 39.82 23.66
CA SER A 387 -49.66 39.91 22.71
C SER A 387 -49.20 39.94 21.25
N ASP A 388 -48.13 40.68 20.97
CA ASP A 388 -47.57 40.79 19.62
C ASP A 388 -46.94 39.47 19.20
N ALA A 389 -46.23 38.83 20.14
CA ALA A 389 -45.61 37.53 19.90
C ALA A 389 -46.64 36.43 19.57
N ILE A 390 -47.75 36.38 20.32
CA ILE A 390 -48.87 35.46 20.04
C ILE A 390 -49.49 35.76 18.68
N SER A 391 -49.75 37.04 18.38
CA SER A 391 -50.32 37.45 17.09
C SER A 391 -49.42 37.05 15.92
N ASN A 392 -48.11 37.31 16.03
CA ASN A 392 -47.12 36.98 15.01
C ASN A 392 -46.96 35.47 14.82
N ALA A 393 -46.87 34.69 15.92
CA ALA A 393 -46.79 33.23 15.86
C ALA A 393 -48.06 32.62 15.22
N THR A 394 -49.24 33.12 15.59
CA THR A 394 -50.53 32.68 15.02
C THR A 394 -50.62 33.05 13.54
N GLY A 395 -50.15 34.24 13.17
CA GLY A 395 -50.05 34.67 11.77
C GLY A 395 -49.16 33.76 10.92
N ALA A 396 -48.02 33.33 11.48
CA ALA A 396 -47.13 32.38 10.83
C ALA A 396 -47.79 30.98 10.68
N ALA A 397 -48.43 30.46 11.73
CA ALA A 397 -49.16 29.20 11.66
C ALA A 397 -50.27 29.23 10.59
N ASN A 398 -51.09 30.28 10.56
CA ASN A 398 -52.15 30.46 9.57
C ASN A 398 -51.62 30.66 8.14
N LYS A 399 -50.41 31.22 7.98
CA LYS A 399 -49.74 31.29 6.68
C LYS A 399 -49.39 29.88 6.19
N ILE A 400 -48.80 29.06 7.06
CA ILE A 400 -48.44 27.66 6.74
C ILE A 400 -49.69 26.84 6.36
N VAL A 401 -50.77 26.94 7.13
CA VAL A 401 -52.04 26.24 6.81
C VAL A 401 -52.54 26.61 5.41
N ARG A 402 -52.49 27.90 5.04
CA ARG A 402 -52.89 28.38 3.71
C ARG A 402 -51.97 27.87 2.59
N GLU A 403 -50.68 27.75 2.85
CA GLU A 403 -49.72 27.21 1.88
C GLU A 403 -49.93 25.70 1.64
N PHE A 404 -50.49 24.97 2.60
CA PHE A 404 -50.80 23.55 2.43
C PHE A 404 -52.09 23.32 1.63
N ALA A 405 -52.99 24.30 1.61
CA ALA A 405 -54.25 24.22 0.87
C ALA A 405 -54.09 24.18 -0.66
N THR A 406 -52.91 24.51 -1.20
CA THR A 406 -52.63 24.46 -2.64
C THR A 406 -52.39 23.05 -3.19
N GLY A 407 -52.42 22.02 -2.33
CA GLY A 407 -52.19 20.62 -2.71
C GLY A 407 -50.72 20.32 -3.01
N PHE A 408 -50.43 19.04 -3.21
CA PHE A 408 -49.10 18.53 -3.54
C PHE A 408 -49.21 17.62 -4.77
N ASP A 409 -48.47 17.96 -5.83
CA ASP A 409 -48.34 17.12 -7.00
C ASP A 409 -47.27 16.06 -6.75
N LEU A 410 -47.70 14.83 -6.51
CA LEU A 410 -46.82 13.69 -6.24
C LEU A 410 -46.55 12.86 -7.51
N GLY A 411 -46.68 13.50 -8.68
CA GLY A 411 -46.43 12.96 -10.02
C GLY A 411 -47.59 12.11 -10.55
N THR A 412 -48.03 11.11 -9.79
CA THR A 412 -49.14 10.22 -10.19
C THR A 412 -50.49 10.64 -9.63
N ILE A 413 -50.49 11.42 -8.55
CA ILE A 413 -51.68 11.92 -7.88
C ILE A 413 -51.48 13.37 -7.42
N GLU A 414 -52.56 14.14 -7.41
CA GLU A 414 -52.63 15.34 -6.57
C GLU A 414 -53.16 14.95 -5.19
N HIS A 415 -52.40 15.29 -4.15
CA HIS A 415 -52.76 14.99 -2.77
C HIS A 415 -52.99 16.28 -1.99
N ALA A 416 -54.17 16.39 -1.38
CA ALA A 416 -54.47 17.45 -0.41
C ALA A 416 -54.22 16.90 1.00
N THR A 417 -53.31 17.53 1.75
CA THR A 417 -53.08 17.26 3.17
C THR A 417 -53.25 18.55 3.96
N THR A 418 -53.71 18.43 5.20
CA THR A 418 -53.83 19.52 6.15
C THR A 418 -52.84 19.31 7.29
N PRO A 419 -52.17 20.37 7.77
CA PRO A 419 -51.31 20.27 8.93
C PRO A 419 -52.10 20.52 10.23
N SER A 420 -51.89 19.70 11.24
CA SER A 420 -52.27 20.00 12.63
C SER A 420 -51.10 20.75 13.29
N ILE A 421 -51.34 21.97 13.83
CA ILE A 421 -50.27 22.85 14.34
C ILE A 421 -50.49 23.22 15.80
N GLY A 422 -49.52 22.89 16.66
CA GLY A 422 -49.42 23.34 18.04
C GLY A 422 -48.45 24.51 18.17
N VAL A 423 -48.84 25.58 18.85
CA VAL A 423 -48.03 26.80 18.98
C VAL A 423 -47.72 27.08 20.45
N VAL A 424 -46.43 27.30 20.78
CA VAL A 424 -45.99 27.72 22.11
C VAL A 424 -45.05 28.92 21.99
N VAL A 425 -45.46 30.04 22.59
CA VAL A 425 -44.65 31.26 22.72
C VAL A 425 -43.85 31.19 24.02
N PHE A 426 -42.62 31.72 24.01
CA PHE A 426 -41.73 31.76 25.17
C PHE A 426 -40.88 33.05 25.21
N ASP A 427 -40.45 33.45 26.40
CA ASP A 427 -39.70 34.66 26.72
C ASP A 427 -38.27 34.40 27.24
N GLY A 428 -37.93 33.12 27.46
CA GLY A 428 -36.62 32.68 27.97
C GLY A 428 -36.47 32.65 29.49
N GLU A 429 -37.52 32.93 30.28
CA GLU A 429 -37.40 33.07 31.74
C GLU A 429 -37.64 31.78 32.55
N SER A 430 -38.25 30.70 32.04
CA SER A 430 -38.65 29.61 32.96
C SER A 430 -38.91 28.19 32.44
N ARG A 431 -38.44 27.79 31.25
CA ARG A 431 -38.65 26.40 30.77
C ARG A 431 -37.39 25.79 30.21
N LYS A 432 -37.19 24.47 30.34
CA LYS A 432 -36.15 23.79 29.55
C LYS A 432 -36.64 23.64 28.12
N ALA A 433 -35.74 23.57 27.15
CA ALA A 433 -36.08 23.34 25.74
C ALA A 433 -37.00 22.13 25.56
N ALA A 434 -36.75 21.05 26.30
CA ALA A 434 -37.59 19.85 26.31
C ALA A 434 -39.05 20.11 26.75
N ASP A 435 -39.27 21.02 27.70
CA ASP A 435 -40.62 21.35 28.19
C ASP A 435 -41.39 22.16 27.16
N ILE A 436 -40.71 23.10 26.48
CA ILE A 436 -41.32 23.90 25.39
C ILE A 436 -41.72 22.99 24.23
N ILE A 437 -40.82 22.09 23.80
CA ILE A 437 -41.10 21.11 22.75
C ILE A 437 -42.29 20.23 23.14
N LYS A 438 -42.32 19.72 24.38
CA LYS A 438 -43.42 18.89 24.88
C LYS A 438 -44.74 19.65 24.94
N SER A 439 -44.74 20.92 25.35
CA SER A 439 -45.95 21.75 25.33
C SER A 439 -46.47 21.97 23.91
N ALA A 440 -45.58 22.15 22.93
CA ALA A 440 -45.96 22.35 21.54
C ALA A 440 -46.55 21.09 20.92
N ASP A 441 -45.98 19.93 21.23
CA ASP A 441 -46.52 18.61 20.86
C ASP A 441 -47.93 18.38 21.46
N ILE A 442 -48.13 18.65 22.76
CA ILE A 442 -49.45 18.56 23.40
C ILE A 442 -50.48 19.48 22.71
N ALA A 443 -50.10 20.73 22.43
CA ALA A 443 -50.98 21.68 21.75
C ALA A 443 -51.33 21.21 20.32
N MET A 444 -50.39 20.60 19.59
CA MET A 444 -50.62 20.03 18.26
C MET A 444 -51.61 18.87 18.33
N TYR A 445 -51.45 17.99 19.33
CA TYR A 445 -52.36 16.87 19.54
C TYR A 445 -53.78 17.32 19.91
N GLU A 446 -53.92 18.41 20.67
CA GLU A 446 -55.21 19.04 20.95
C GLU A 446 -55.87 19.63 19.69
N ALA A 447 -55.10 20.32 18.83
CA ALA A 447 -55.58 20.82 17.54
C ALA A 447 -56.09 19.66 16.65
N LYS A 448 -55.34 18.56 16.60
CA LYS A 448 -55.71 17.35 15.85
C LYS A 448 -57.02 16.73 16.35
N LYS A 449 -57.28 16.72 17.66
CA LYS A 449 -58.54 16.26 18.26
C LYS A 449 -59.70 17.23 18.05
N GLY A 450 -59.43 18.53 18.00
CA GLY A 450 -60.42 19.60 17.85
C GLY A 450 -61.03 19.71 16.45
N GLY A 451 -60.55 18.94 15.48
CA GLY A 451 -61.02 18.99 14.09
C GLY A 451 -60.10 19.76 13.14
N ARG A 452 -58.84 20.00 13.53
CA ARG A 452 -57.75 20.71 12.83
C ARG A 452 -57.66 22.19 13.16
#